data_AF-A0A947WKM2-F1
#
_entry.id   AF-A0A947WKM2-F1
#
_cell.length_a   1.000
_cell.length_b   1.000
_cell.length_c   1.000
_cell.angle_alpha   90.00
_cell.angle_beta   90.00
_cell.angle_gamma   90.00
#
_symmetry.space_group_name_H-M   'P 1'
#
loop_
_entity.id
_entity.type
_entity.pdbx_description
1 polymer ?
#
loop_
_entity_poly.entity_id
_entity_poly.type
_entity_poly.pdbx_seq_one_letter_code
_entity_poly.pdbx_strand_id
1 'polypeptide(L)'
;MATQQTINRMKKNELLNLLRETIDNINKINSSIEIFTEKETNIKDAYSKVDGDDGLFSKIESATNEAEEKIKTIREIYNEIYEDDDDGKSIKTQLDELVKIFNDDKGEIDDFKKKIWGYKKTNESGEKEDVPGLFDNINSFHDKQKEKYDILYKQIEEELLSGATTVNLSKSFADKVKEYRMNSWLWSCLFIVLVASMVVYYGIVTFSTTEIKTLQDVFLHLSFRSPFLAFAVWLGVFFGNRRAESKKLEESYKHKEVMARSFVGYKRTLEEIDDKDDALLKEHMKNLLKAIGEDSSTFLDSKGEKYPLWDFSRKEKSKSVSKQQEE
;
A
#
# COMPACT_ATOMS: atom_id res chain seq x y z
N MET A 1 -74.70 -103.56 -111.75
CA MET A 1 -73.52 -103.50 -110.86
C MET A 1 -72.95 -102.09 -110.63
N ALA A 2 -73.29 -101.06 -111.42
CA ALA A 2 -72.73 -99.70 -111.29
C ALA A 2 -73.36 -98.78 -110.21
N THR A 3 -74.52 -99.14 -109.65
CA THR A 3 -75.33 -98.29 -108.75
C THR A 3 -75.01 -98.43 -107.25
N GLN A 4 -74.64 -99.63 -106.78
CA GLN A 4 -74.24 -99.84 -105.38
C GLN A 4 -72.86 -99.25 -105.08
N GLN A 5 -71.96 -99.27 -106.08
CA GLN A 5 -70.62 -98.69 -105.99
C GLN A 5 -70.65 -97.15 -105.89
N THR A 6 -71.60 -96.50 -106.56
CA THR A 6 -71.76 -95.03 -106.52
C THR A 6 -72.35 -94.55 -105.20
N ILE A 7 -73.33 -95.26 -104.64
CA ILE A 7 -73.90 -94.96 -103.31
C ILE A 7 -72.85 -95.15 -102.20
N ASN A 8 -72.06 -96.23 -102.24
CA ASN A 8 -70.96 -96.44 -101.28
C ASN A 8 -69.85 -95.38 -101.42
N ARG A 9 -69.56 -94.90 -102.63
CA ARG A 9 -68.61 -93.80 -102.85
C ARG A 9 -69.14 -92.46 -102.29
N MET A 10 -70.42 -92.16 -102.46
CA MET A 10 -71.03 -90.94 -101.91
C MET A 10 -71.03 -90.94 -100.37
N LYS A 11 -71.49 -92.02 -99.72
CA LYS A 11 -71.45 -92.15 -98.26
C LYS A 11 -70.02 -92.07 -97.70
N LYS A 12 -69.05 -92.66 -98.40
CA LYS A 12 -67.64 -92.57 -98.02
C LYS A 12 -67.12 -91.14 -98.12
N ASN A 13 -67.47 -90.39 -99.17
CA ASN A 13 -67.06 -88.99 -99.31
C ASN A 13 -67.72 -88.08 -98.28
N GLU A 14 -68.98 -88.32 -97.94
CA GLU A 14 -69.69 -87.61 -96.87
C GLU A 14 -69.05 -87.88 -95.51
N LEU A 15 -68.73 -89.14 -95.22
CA LEU A 15 -68.01 -89.54 -94.01
C LEU A 15 -66.59 -88.93 -93.96
N LEU A 16 -65.91 -88.82 -95.10
CA LEU A 16 -64.60 -88.17 -95.21
C LEU A 16 -64.67 -86.65 -94.99
N ASN A 17 -65.73 -85.99 -95.47
CA ASN A 17 -65.95 -84.56 -95.23
C ASN A 17 -66.25 -84.29 -93.75
N LEU A 18 -67.11 -85.10 -93.12
CA LEU A 18 -67.38 -85.01 -91.68
C LEU A 18 -66.11 -85.26 -90.84
N LEU A 19 -65.29 -86.24 -91.23
CA LEU A 19 -63.98 -86.48 -90.61
C LEU A 19 -63.06 -85.27 -90.73
N ARG A 20 -62.99 -84.65 -91.90
CA ARG A 20 -62.18 -83.45 -92.14
C ARG A 20 -62.64 -82.26 -91.30
N GLU A 21 -63.95 -82.01 -91.27
CA GLU A 21 -64.54 -80.95 -90.46
C GLU A 21 -64.29 -81.19 -88.96
N THR A 22 -64.38 -82.44 -88.52
CA THR A 22 -64.07 -82.83 -87.14
C THR A 22 -62.60 -82.56 -86.81
N ILE A 23 -61.66 -82.91 -87.71
CA ILE A 23 -60.23 -82.65 -87.54
C ILE A 23 -59.95 -81.14 -87.48
N ASP A 24 -60.55 -80.33 -88.37
CA ASP A 24 -60.38 -78.88 -88.36
C ASP A 24 -60.93 -78.24 -87.07
N ASN A 25 -62.07 -78.74 -86.57
CA ASN A 25 -62.63 -78.28 -85.30
C ASN A 25 -61.75 -78.67 -84.11
N ILE A 26 -61.18 -79.89 -84.10
CA ILE A 26 -60.21 -80.33 -83.08
C ILE A 26 -58.98 -79.41 -83.09
N ASN A 27 -58.45 -79.09 -84.28
CA ASN A 27 -57.29 -78.20 -84.40
C ASN A 27 -57.59 -76.79 -83.88
N LYS A 28 -58.77 -76.22 -84.19
CA LYS A 28 -59.21 -74.93 -83.64
C LYS A 28 -59.32 -74.98 -82.11
N ILE A 29 -59.91 -76.04 -81.57
CA ILE A 29 -60.04 -76.23 -80.11
C ILE A 29 -58.64 -76.28 -79.48
N ASN A 30 -57.71 -77.05 -80.03
CA ASN A 30 -56.34 -77.14 -79.52
C ASN A 30 -55.64 -75.78 -79.52
N SER A 31 -55.74 -75.00 -80.60
CA SER A 31 -55.17 -73.63 -80.65
C SER A 31 -55.80 -72.70 -79.61
N SER A 32 -57.10 -72.88 -79.34
CA SER A 32 -57.81 -72.12 -78.30
C SER A 32 -57.27 -72.48 -76.92
N ILE A 33 -57.08 -73.77 -76.66
CA ILE A 33 -56.54 -74.30 -75.40
C ILE A 33 -55.13 -73.75 -75.17
N GLU A 34 -54.26 -73.75 -76.18
CA GLU A 34 -52.91 -73.17 -76.07
C GLU A 34 -52.97 -71.69 -75.64
N ILE A 35 -53.79 -70.87 -76.31
CA ILE A 35 -53.98 -69.45 -75.95
C ILE A 35 -54.52 -69.29 -74.53
N PHE A 36 -55.47 -70.14 -74.11
CA PHE A 36 -56.00 -70.09 -72.74
C PHE A 36 -54.95 -70.48 -71.71
N THR A 37 -54.12 -71.49 -71.97
CA THR A 37 -53.02 -71.89 -71.07
C THR A 37 -51.95 -70.81 -70.96
N GLU A 38 -51.62 -70.10 -72.04
CA GLU A 38 -50.72 -68.95 -72.04
C GLU A 38 -51.29 -67.77 -71.23
N LYS A 39 -52.60 -67.50 -71.38
CA LYS A 39 -53.26 -66.46 -70.57
C LYS A 39 -53.32 -66.82 -69.10
N GLU A 40 -53.60 -68.09 -68.77
CA GLU A 40 -53.64 -68.55 -67.37
C GLU A 40 -52.27 -68.42 -66.71
N THR A 41 -51.19 -68.76 -67.42
CA THR A 41 -49.82 -68.58 -66.93
C THR A 41 -49.46 -67.11 -66.75
N ASN A 42 -49.77 -66.24 -67.72
CA ASN A 42 -49.58 -64.80 -67.59
C ASN A 42 -50.37 -64.19 -66.43
N ILE A 43 -51.60 -64.67 -66.17
CA ILE A 43 -52.40 -64.23 -65.01
C ILE A 43 -51.77 -64.69 -63.69
N LYS A 44 -51.26 -65.91 -63.61
CA LYS A 44 -50.55 -66.40 -62.41
C LYS A 44 -49.28 -65.60 -62.14
N ASP A 45 -48.51 -65.27 -63.17
CA ASP A 45 -47.30 -64.44 -63.05
C ASP A 45 -47.62 -62.98 -62.69
N ALA A 46 -48.74 -62.44 -63.18
CA ALA A 46 -49.21 -61.12 -62.77
C ALA A 46 -49.69 -61.12 -61.31
N TYR A 47 -50.40 -62.17 -60.91
CA TYR A 47 -50.90 -62.33 -59.53
C TYR A 47 -49.73 -62.44 -58.53
N SER A 48 -48.70 -63.24 -58.84
CA SER A 48 -47.52 -63.38 -57.96
C SER A 48 -46.71 -62.09 -57.81
N LYS A 49 -46.68 -61.23 -58.83
CA LYS A 49 -46.07 -59.89 -58.75
C LYS A 49 -46.87 -58.91 -57.88
N VAL A 50 -48.17 -59.14 -57.70
CA VAL A 50 -49.04 -58.29 -56.90
C VAL A 50 -49.10 -58.79 -55.45
N ASP A 51 -49.37 -60.08 -55.25
CA ASP A 51 -49.76 -60.69 -53.97
C ASP A 51 -48.81 -61.82 -53.52
N GLY A 52 -47.66 -61.99 -54.17
CA GLY A 52 -46.61 -62.88 -53.69
C GLY A 52 -45.81 -62.29 -52.54
N ASP A 53 -44.97 -63.11 -51.89
CA ASP A 53 -44.12 -62.71 -50.74
C ASP A 53 -43.24 -61.47 -51.01
N ASP A 54 -42.80 -61.25 -52.25
CA ASP A 54 -42.05 -60.04 -52.67
C ASP A 54 -42.86 -59.18 -53.68
N GLY A 55 -44.18 -59.33 -53.67
CA GLY A 55 -45.13 -58.60 -54.50
C GLY A 55 -45.29 -57.14 -54.08
N LEU A 56 -46.11 -56.43 -54.83
CA LEU A 56 -46.44 -55.03 -54.53
C LEU A 56 -47.08 -54.86 -53.15
N PHE A 57 -47.95 -55.79 -52.72
CA PHE A 57 -48.60 -55.69 -51.41
C PHE A 57 -47.61 -55.80 -50.25
N SER A 58 -46.69 -56.75 -50.27
CA SER A 58 -45.69 -56.89 -49.20
C SER A 58 -44.73 -55.70 -49.16
N LYS A 59 -44.35 -55.14 -50.32
CA LYS A 59 -43.56 -53.90 -50.40
C LYS A 59 -44.30 -52.68 -49.85
N ILE A 60 -45.59 -52.55 -50.14
CA ILE A 60 -46.43 -51.48 -49.58
C ILE A 60 -46.56 -51.64 -48.07
N GLU A 61 -46.78 -52.86 -47.58
CA GLU A 61 -46.88 -53.16 -46.16
C GLU A 61 -45.58 -52.82 -45.43
N SER A 62 -44.43 -53.26 -45.95
CA SER A 62 -43.11 -52.92 -45.39
C SER A 62 -42.87 -51.40 -45.39
N ALA A 63 -43.20 -50.71 -46.48
CA ALA A 63 -43.04 -49.25 -46.56
C ALA A 63 -43.98 -48.52 -45.59
N THR A 64 -45.18 -49.05 -45.37
CA THR A 64 -46.16 -48.50 -44.42
C THR A 64 -45.65 -48.65 -42.99
N ASN A 65 -45.16 -49.84 -42.63
CA ASN A 65 -44.57 -50.09 -41.32
C ASN A 65 -43.34 -49.20 -41.06
N GLU A 66 -42.45 -49.04 -42.05
CA GLU A 66 -41.29 -48.15 -41.93
C GLU A 66 -41.73 -46.67 -41.77
N ALA A 67 -42.76 -46.24 -42.49
CA ALA A 67 -43.31 -44.89 -42.36
C ALA A 67 -43.93 -44.66 -40.97
N GLU A 68 -44.64 -45.65 -40.42
CA GLU A 68 -45.19 -45.60 -39.06
C GLU A 68 -44.10 -45.49 -38.00
N GLU A 69 -43.01 -46.26 -38.11
CA GLU A 69 -41.85 -46.14 -37.22
C GLU A 69 -41.19 -44.76 -37.30
N LYS A 70 -41.03 -44.21 -38.51
CA LYS A 70 -40.49 -42.85 -38.69
C LYS A 70 -41.40 -41.78 -38.10
N ILE A 71 -42.72 -41.91 -38.25
CA ILE A 71 -43.67 -40.98 -37.62
C ILE A 71 -43.58 -41.04 -36.10
N LYS A 72 -43.39 -42.24 -35.52
CA LYS A 72 -43.19 -42.41 -34.09
C LYS A 72 -41.93 -41.70 -33.60
N THR A 73 -40.79 -41.91 -34.27
CA THR A 73 -39.52 -41.26 -33.89
C THR A 73 -39.57 -39.74 -34.06
N ILE A 74 -40.23 -39.22 -35.10
CA ILE A 74 -40.45 -37.77 -35.27
C ILE A 74 -41.26 -37.20 -34.11
N ARG A 75 -42.28 -37.92 -33.63
CA ARG A 75 -43.10 -37.48 -32.50
C ARG A 75 -42.33 -37.47 -31.19
N GLU A 76 -41.52 -38.51 -30.94
CA GLU A 76 -40.64 -38.58 -29.77
C GLU A 76 -39.68 -37.37 -29.74
N ILE A 77 -39.03 -37.07 -30.87
CA ILE A 77 -38.14 -35.89 -31.00
C ILE A 77 -38.92 -34.58 -30.82
N TYR A 78 -40.11 -34.45 -31.40
CA TYR A 78 -40.92 -33.24 -31.26
C TYR A 78 -41.26 -32.98 -29.79
N ASN A 79 -41.67 -34.01 -29.07
CA ASN A 79 -42.01 -33.91 -27.66
C ASN A 79 -40.78 -33.51 -26.84
N GLU A 80 -39.62 -34.15 -27.03
CA GLU A 80 -38.38 -33.79 -26.33
C GLU A 80 -37.97 -32.31 -26.55
N ILE A 81 -38.16 -31.79 -27.75
CA ILE A 81 -37.79 -30.41 -28.09
C ILE A 81 -38.79 -29.39 -27.55
N TYR A 82 -40.09 -29.66 -27.64
CA TYR A 82 -41.14 -28.64 -27.48
C TYR A 82 -42.14 -28.88 -26.35
N GLU A 83 -42.36 -30.12 -25.91
CA GLU A 83 -43.36 -30.45 -24.88
C GLU A 83 -42.68 -30.80 -23.56
N ASP A 84 -43.13 -30.13 -22.49
CA ASP A 84 -42.71 -30.50 -21.14
C ASP A 84 -43.47 -31.78 -20.74
N ASP A 85 -42.76 -32.79 -20.26
CA ASP A 85 -43.31 -34.07 -19.82
C ASP A 85 -43.17 -34.23 -18.30
N ASP A 86 -43.83 -35.23 -17.72
CA ASP A 86 -43.79 -35.53 -16.29
C ASP A 86 -42.36 -35.76 -15.77
N ASP A 87 -41.47 -36.25 -16.64
CA ASP A 87 -40.06 -36.56 -16.33
C ASP A 87 -39.09 -35.38 -16.52
N GLY A 88 -39.54 -34.25 -17.08
CA GLY A 88 -38.65 -33.09 -17.24
C GLY A 88 -39.12 -32.00 -18.20
N LYS A 89 -38.45 -30.85 -18.12
CA LYS A 89 -38.68 -29.71 -19.01
C LYS A 89 -38.12 -29.99 -20.39
N SER A 90 -38.86 -29.61 -21.43
CA SER A 90 -38.41 -29.64 -22.83
C SER A 90 -37.14 -28.83 -23.04
N ILE A 91 -36.39 -29.17 -24.09
CA ILE A 91 -35.17 -28.44 -24.47
C ILE A 91 -35.48 -26.94 -24.69
N LYS A 92 -36.64 -26.61 -25.26
CA LYS A 92 -37.06 -25.22 -25.44
C LYS A 92 -37.25 -24.49 -24.10
N THR A 93 -37.97 -25.08 -23.15
CA THR A 93 -38.19 -24.47 -21.83
C THR A 93 -36.87 -24.30 -21.08
N GLN A 94 -35.97 -25.29 -21.14
CA GLN A 94 -34.63 -25.18 -20.57
C GLN A 94 -33.81 -24.06 -21.20
N LEU A 95 -33.88 -23.90 -22.53
CA LEU A 95 -33.20 -22.82 -23.25
C LEU A 95 -33.75 -21.45 -22.85
N ASP A 96 -35.07 -21.30 -22.74
CA ASP A 96 -35.70 -20.06 -22.30
C ASP A 96 -35.30 -19.70 -20.85
N GLU A 97 -35.19 -20.68 -19.95
CA GLU A 97 -34.68 -20.48 -18.59
C GLU A 97 -33.20 -20.07 -18.58
N LEU A 98 -32.36 -20.73 -19.38
CA LEU A 98 -30.95 -20.39 -19.51
C LEU A 98 -30.76 -18.96 -20.08
N VAL A 99 -31.59 -18.57 -21.04
CA VAL A 99 -31.59 -17.21 -21.61
C VAL A 99 -32.01 -16.18 -20.55
N LYS A 100 -32.98 -16.50 -19.67
CA LYS A 100 -33.33 -15.63 -18.55
C LYS A 100 -32.16 -15.45 -17.58
N ILE A 101 -31.56 -16.55 -17.13
CA ILE A 101 -30.40 -16.53 -16.23
C ILE A 101 -29.26 -15.70 -16.85
N PHE A 102 -28.96 -15.93 -18.13
CA PHE A 102 -27.91 -15.18 -18.81
C PHE A 102 -28.20 -13.67 -18.89
N ASN A 103 -29.45 -13.27 -19.08
CA ASN A 103 -29.83 -11.87 -19.08
C ASN A 103 -29.78 -11.24 -17.68
N ASP A 104 -30.14 -11.99 -16.64
CA ASP A 104 -30.04 -11.57 -15.25
C ASP A 104 -28.57 -11.37 -14.85
N ASP A 105 -27.71 -12.36 -15.12
CA ASP A 105 -26.26 -12.30 -14.90
C ASP A 105 -25.63 -11.12 -15.64
N LYS A 106 -26.05 -10.89 -16.90
CA LYS A 106 -25.59 -9.74 -17.69
C LYS A 106 -25.99 -8.41 -17.03
N GLY A 107 -27.19 -8.34 -16.45
CA GLY A 107 -27.64 -7.18 -15.67
C GLY A 107 -26.78 -6.95 -14.44
N GLU A 108 -26.52 -7.99 -13.66
CA GLU A 108 -25.66 -7.93 -12.48
C GLU A 108 -24.23 -7.48 -12.82
N ILE A 109 -23.66 -7.99 -13.91
CA ILE A 109 -22.34 -7.59 -14.39
C ILE A 109 -22.31 -6.11 -14.79
N ASP A 110 -23.36 -5.60 -15.45
CA ASP A 110 -23.43 -4.19 -15.83
C ASP A 110 -23.55 -3.27 -14.60
N ASP A 111 -24.31 -3.68 -13.59
CA ASP A 111 -24.40 -2.94 -12.33
C ASP A 111 -23.11 -2.98 -11.52
N PHE A 112 -22.44 -4.14 -11.49
CA PHE A 112 -21.11 -4.26 -10.91
C PHE A 112 -20.11 -3.36 -11.64
N LYS A 113 -20.14 -3.33 -12.98
CA LYS A 113 -19.34 -2.44 -13.81
C LYS A 113 -19.57 -0.97 -13.45
N LYS A 114 -20.82 -0.53 -13.34
CA LYS A 114 -21.17 0.85 -12.91
C LYS A 114 -20.63 1.16 -11.52
N LYS A 115 -20.65 0.20 -10.59
CA LYS A 115 -20.14 0.40 -9.23
C LYS A 115 -18.60 0.51 -9.19
N ILE A 116 -17.89 -0.25 -10.02
CA ILE A 116 -16.43 -0.23 -10.08
C ILE A 116 -15.90 1.02 -10.77
N TRP A 117 -16.42 1.34 -11.96
CA TRP A 117 -15.90 2.39 -12.83
C TRP A 117 -16.70 3.70 -12.81
N GLY A 118 -17.85 3.73 -12.13
CA GLY A 118 -18.74 4.87 -12.15
C GLY A 118 -19.63 4.88 -13.41
N TYR A 119 -20.56 5.82 -13.44
CA TYR A 119 -21.47 6.00 -14.56
C TYR A 119 -21.96 7.44 -14.64
N LYS A 120 -22.44 7.84 -15.82
CA LYS A 120 -23.01 9.17 -16.03
C LYS A 120 -24.50 9.11 -15.78
N LYS A 121 -25.00 9.89 -14.83
CA LYS A 121 -26.43 10.05 -14.56
C LYS A 121 -26.88 11.43 -15.05
N THR A 122 -28.03 11.51 -15.70
CA THR A 122 -28.64 12.81 -16.01
C THR A 122 -29.53 13.21 -14.85
N ASN A 123 -29.30 14.41 -14.30
CA ASN A 123 -30.14 14.95 -13.23
C ASN A 123 -31.45 15.53 -13.76
N GLU A 124 -32.37 15.84 -12.86
CA GLU A 124 -33.70 16.43 -13.17
C GLU A 124 -33.60 17.75 -13.96
N SER A 125 -32.44 18.41 -13.93
CA SER A 125 -32.13 19.64 -14.70
C SER A 125 -31.53 19.39 -16.10
N GLY A 126 -31.35 18.12 -16.52
CA GLY A 126 -30.83 17.77 -17.85
C GLY A 126 -29.29 17.75 -17.97
N GLU A 127 -28.56 18.04 -16.89
CA GLU A 127 -27.10 18.00 -16.84
C GLU A 127 -26.58 16.58 -16.55
N LYS A 128 -25.47 16.20 -17.19
CA LYS A 128 -24.81 14.91 -16.99
C LYS A 128 -23.86 15.02 -15.79
N GLU A 129 -24.21 14.36 -14.69
CA GLU A 129 -23.38 14.21 -13.51
C GLU A 129 -22.59 12.90 -13.58
N ASP A 130 -21.28 12.98 -13.39
CA ASP A 130 -20.40 11.81 -13.32
C ASP A 130 -20.45 11.27 -11.90
N VAL A 131 -21.04 10.08 -11.72
CA VAL A 131 -21.07 9.37 -10.45
C VAL A 131 -19.76 8.59 -10.33
N PRO A 132 -18.87 8.96 -9.38
CA PRO A 132 -17.55 8.35 -9.25
C PRO A 132 -17.65 6.88 -8.81
N GLY A 133 -16.82 6.04 -9.41
CA GLY A 133 -16.75 4.62 -9.09
C GLY A 133 -15.90 4.32 -7.86
N LEU A 134 -15.88 3.05 -7.47
CA LEU A 134 -14.95 2.56 -6.44
C LEU A 134 -13.49 2.85 -6.79
N PHE A 135 -13.12 2.74 -8.08
CA PHE A 135 -11.75 3.01 -8.53
C PHE A 135 -11.35 4.47 -8.31
N ASP A 136 -12.25 5.43 -8.57
CA ASP A 136 -12.01 6.85 -8.34
C ASP A 136 -11.87 7.16 -6.84
N ASN A 137 -12.71 6.52 -6.02
CA ASN A 137 -12.62 6.63 -4.56
C ASN A 137 -11.28 6.11 -4.03
N ILE A 138 -10.80 4.96 -4.52
CA ILE A 138 -9.51 4.40 -4.13
C ILE A 138 -8.36 5.31 -4.55
N ASN A 139 -8.35 5.83 -5.77
CA ASN A 139 -7.31 6.74 -6.24
C ASN A 139 -7.31 8.04 -5.42
N SER A 140 -8.48 8.65 -5.21
CA SER A 140 -8.57 9.86 -4.39
C SER A 140 -8.14 9.62 -2.93
N PHE A 141 -8.41 8.44 -2.37
CA PHE A 141 -7.94 8.06 -1.05
C PHE A 141 -6.41 7.87 -1.04
N HIS A 142 -5.87 7.16 -2.03
CA HIS A 142 -4.43 6.97 -2.18
C HIS A 142 -3.69 8.30 -2.28
N ASP A 143 -4.19 9.22 -3.10
CA ASP A 143 -3.59 10.54 -3.29
C ASP A 143 -3.66 11.39 -2.01
N LYS A 144 -4.80 11.39 -1.32
CA LYS A 144 -4.94 12.03 0.01
C LYS A 144 -3.98 11.46 1.04
N GLN A 145 -3.77 10.14 1.04
CA GLN A 145 -2.84 9.50 1.97
C GLN A 145 -1.39 9.86 1.62
N LYS A 146 -1.03 9.85 0.33
CA LYS A 146 0.29 10.27 -0.14
C LYS A 146 0.60 11.71 0.25
N GLU A 147 -0.35 12.62 0.06
CA GLU A 147 -0.24 14.02 0.47
C GLU A 147 0.01 14.15 1.98
N LYS A 148 -0.79 13.44 2.81
CA LYS A 148 -0.58 13.42 4.27
C LYS A 148 0.80 12.90 4.65
N TYR A 149 1.27 11.82 4.02
CA TYR A 149 2.60 11.29 4.31
C TYR A 149 3.71 12.28 3.95
N ASP A 150 3.60 12.99 2.81
CA ASP A 150 4.57 14.01 2.42
C ASP A 150 4.59 15.18 3.42
N ILE A 151 3.42 15.63 3.88
CA ILE A 151 3.30 16.66 4.91
C ILE A 151 3.92 16.21 6.24
N LEU A 152 3.61 15.00 6.70
CA LEU A 152 4.17 14.45 7.93
C LEU A 152 5.69 14.28 7.83
N TYR A 153 6.19 13.84 6.67
CA TYR A 153 7.61 13.67 6.45
C TYR A 153 8.35 15.00 6.53
N LYS A 154 7.83 16.05 5.87
CA LYS A 154 8.35 17.42 5.97
C LYS A 154 8.34 17.95 7.40
N GLN A 155 7.24 17.74 8.15
CA GLN A 155 7.17 18.12 9.57
C GLN A 155 8.21 17.39 10.43
N ILE A 156 8.46 16.11 10.16
CA ILE A 156 9.47 15.33 10.91
C ILE A 156 10.89 15.83 10.60
N GLU A 157 11.24 15.99 9.31
CA GLU A 157 12.58 16.42 8.92
C GLU A 157 12.88 17.87 9.30
N GLU A 158 11.96 18.77 9.00
CA GLU A 158 12.18 20.21 9.15
C GLU A 158 11.91 20.66 10.57
N GLU A 159 10.74 20.38 11.15
CA GLU A 159 10.33 20.93 12.45
C GLU A 159 10.93 20.11 13.60
N LEU A 160 10.68 18.81 13.63
CA LEU A 160 11.01 17.96 14.79
C LEU A 160 12.50 17.64 14.87
N LEU A 161 13.18 17.29 13.78
CA LEU A 161 14.60 16.91 13.84
C LEU A 161 15.52 18.12 14.11
N SER A 162 15.29 19.25 13.42
CA SER A 162 16.05 20.48 13.66
C SER A 162 15.65 21.17 14.99
N GLY A 163 14.38 21.07 15.40
CA GLY A 163 13.94 21.49 16.73
C GLY A 163 14.57 20.65 17.85
N ALA A 164 14.54 19.32 17.74
CA ALA A 164 15.08 18.40 18.74
C ALA A 164 16.60 18.52 18.89
N THR A 165 17.35 18.73 17.81
CA THR A 165 18.81 18.95 17.88
C THR A 165 19.16 20.25 18.61
N THR A 166 18.44 21.35 18.33
CA THR A 166 18.65 22.63 19.02
C THR A 166 18.20 22.58 20.48
N VAL A 167 17.09 21.89 20.77
CA VAL A 167 16.62 21.63 22.15
C VAL A 167 17.65 20.80 22.92
N ASN A 168 18.18 19.74 22.32
CA ASN A 168 19.24 18.92 22.93
C ASN A 168 20.52 19.73 23.17
N LEU A 169 20.92 20.59 22.24
CA LEU A 169 22.07 21.47 22.42
C LEU A 169 21.84 22.47 23.58
N SER A 170 20.65 23.08 23.66
CA SER A 170 20.29 23.99 24.75
C SER A 170 20.29 23.30 26.12
N LYS A 171 19.84 22.04 26.16
CA LYS A 171 19.87 21.21 27.36
C LYS A 171 21.30 20.88 27.78
N SER A 172 22.16 20.53 26.83
CA SER A 172 23.60 20.30 27.09
C SER A 172 24.28 21.55 27.67
N PHE A 173 23.95 22.74 27.17
CA PHE A 173 24.44 24.00 27.74
C PHE A 173 23.88 24.25 29.15
N ALA A 174 22.60 23.98 29.40
CA ALA A 174 21.99 24.11 30.73
C ALA A 174 22.65 23.16 31.76
N ASP A 175 22.98 21.93 31.35
CA ASP A 175 23.70 20.97 32.20
C ASP A 175 25.11 21.49 32.54
N LYS A 176 25.81 22.10 31.57
CA LYS A 176 27.11 22.75 31.82
C LYS A 176 27.02 23.94 32.77
N VAL A 177 25.98 24.78 32.64
CA VAL A 177 25.71 25.87 33.60
C VAL A 177 25.55 25.32 35.02
N LYS A 178 24.81 24.22 35.18
CA LYS A 178 24.61 23.57 36.48
C LYS A 178 25.92 23.00 37.04
N GLU A 179 26.75 22.39 36.21
CA GLU A 179 28.07 21.85 36.57
C GLU A 179 29.00 22.97 37.07
N TYR A 180 29.12 24.07 36.34
CA TYR A 180 29.97 25.21 36.74
C TYR A 180 29.43 25.96 37.96
N ARG A 181 28.11 26.07 38.11
CA ARG A 181 27.49 26.62 39.33
C ARG A 181 27.82 25.78 40.55
N MET A 182 27.69 24.45 40.44
CA MET A 182 28.05 23.54 41.51
C MET A 182 29.54 23.65 41.85
N ASN A 183 30.40 23.70 40.84
CA ASN A 183 31.84 23.90 41.01
C ASN A 183 32.14 25.24 41.72
N SER A 184 31.51 26.34 41.30
CA SER A 184 31.65 27.67 41.93
C SER A 184 31.22 27.67 43.40
N TRP A 185 30.17 26.91 43.74
CA TRP A 185 29.75 26.70 45.12
C TRP A 185 30.75 25.87 45.92
N LEU A 186 31.28 24.78 45.35
CA LEU A 186 32.34 23.96 45.97
C LEU A 186 33.58 24.77 46.31
N TRP A 187 34.07 25.61 45.38
CA TRP A 187 35.22 26.50 45.65
C TRP A 187 34.90 27.56 46.72
N SER A 188 33.66 28.02 46.80
CA SER A 188 33.22 28.96 47.85
C SER A 188 33.21 28.29 49.22
N CYS A 189 32.71 27.04 49.32
CA CYS A 189 32.76 26.25 50.55
C CYS A 189 34.19 25.97 50.97
N LEU A 190 35.06 25.57 50.04
CA LEU A 190 36.48 25.30 50.29
C LEU A 190 37.20 26.55 50.84
N PHE A 191 36.89 27.73 50.31
CA PHE A 191 37.42 29.00 50.83
C PHE A 191 36.96 29.27 52.26
N ILE A 192 35.67 29.08 52.58
CA ILE A 192 35.14 29.26 53.94
C ILE A 192 35.78 28.26 54.91
N VAL A 193 35.95 27.00 54.50
CA VAL A 193 36.63 25.97 55.30
C VAL A 193 38.09 26.35 55.54
N LEU A 194 38.81 26.88 54.55
CA LEU A 194 40.18 27.36 54.72
C LEU A 194 40.25 28.50 55.75
N VAL A 195 39.34 29.47 55.67
CA VAL A 195 39.28 30.60 56.62
C VAL A 195 38.92 30.11 58.03
N ALA A 196 37.91 29.24 58.17
CA ALA A 196 37.50 28.69 59.46
C ALA A 196 38.61 27.82 60.08
N SER A 197 39.28 26.98 59.29
CA SER A 197 40.42 26.16 59.72
C SER A 197 41.55 27.04 60.24
N MET A 198 41.81 28.17 59.58
CA MET A 198 42.82 29.13 60.01
C MET A 198 42.46 29.77 61.35
N VAL A 199 41.21 30.22 61.53
CA VAL A 199 40.72 30.80 62.80
C VAL A 199 40.78 29.78 63.94
N VAL A 200 40.35 28.53 63.71
CA VAL A 200 40.41 27.45 64.71
C VAL A 200 41.85 27.12 65.07
N TYR A 201 42.74 27.01 64.07
CA TYR A 201 44.15 26.77 64.31
C TYR A 201 44.77 27.87 65.19
N TYR A 202 44.53 29.14 64.84
CA TYR A 202 45.04 30.26 65.64
C TYR A 202 44.44 30.28 67.05
N GLY A 203 43.13 30.03 67.19
CA GLY A 203 42.47 29.96 68.49
C GLY A 203 43.04 28.87 69.41
N ILE A 204 43.27 27.66 68.90
CA ILE A 204 43.85 26.55 69.67
C ILE A 204 45.31 26.85 70.04
N VAL A 205 46.11 27.35 69.10
CA VAL A 205 47.53 27.66 69.37
C VAL A 205 47.66 28.80 70.38
N THR A 206 46.89 29.88 70.25
CA THR A 206 46.89 30.99 71.21
C THR A 206 46.41 30.56 72.60
N PHE A 207 45.43 29.64 72.69
CA PHE A 207 44.92 29.12 73.96
C PHE A 207 45.92 28.17 74.64
N SER A 208 46.66 27.35 73.89
CA SER A 208 47.60 26.37 74.46
C SER A 208 49.01 26.89 74.74
N THR A 209 49.47 27.97 74.10
CA THR A 209 50.93 28.27 74.07
C THR A 209 51.39 29.67 74.45
N THR A 210 50.58 30.54 75.07
CA THR A 210 51.09 31.89 75.40
C THR A 210 50.60 32.52 76.72
N GLU A 211 51.54 32.72 77.66
CA GLU A 211 51.65 33.95 78.45
C GLU A 211 52.50 34.95 77.63
N ILE A 212 51.86 35.89 76.93
CA ILE A 212 52.57 36.90 76.14
C ILE A 212 53.10 37.98 77.09
N LYS A 213 54.42 38.12 77.23
CA LYS A 213 55.02 39.14 78.12
C LYS A 213 55.77 40.26 77.38
N THR A 214 56.19 40.09 76.13
CA THR A 214 57.02 41.10 75.42
C THR A 214 56.76 41.20 73.91
N LEU A 215 56.89 42.41 73.33
CA LEU A 215 56.70 42.68 71.89
C LEU A 215 57.66 41.90 70.97
N GLN A 216 58.86 41.57 71.45
CA GLN A 216 59.86 40.82 70.68
C GLN A 216 59.47 39.35 70.46
N ASP A 217 58.82 38.72 71.44
CA ASP A 217 58.35 37.34 71.33
C ASP A 217 57.23 37.23 70.29
N VAL A 218 56.34 38.22 70.22
CA VAL A 218 55.31 38.31 69.18
C VAL A 218 55.92 38.35 67.77
N PHE A 219 57.03 39.08 67.59
CA PHE A 219 57.72 39.19 66.31
C PHE A 219 58.40 37.89 65.87
N LEU A 220 59.07 37.19 66.79
CA LEU A 220 59.68 35.88 66.53
C LEU A 220 58.61 34.82 66.20
N HIS A 221 57.52 34.79 66.96
CA HIS A 221 56.40 33.88 66.71
C HIS A 221 55.70 34.14 65.36
N LEU A 222 55.59 35.40 64.94
CA LEU A 222 55.03 35.77 63.63
C LEU A 222 55.98 35.39 62.48
N SER A 223 57.30 35.56 62.67
CA SER A 223 58.31 35.28 61.64
C SER A 223 58.43 33.78 61.33
N PHE A 224 58.47 32.91 62.33
CA PHE A 224 58.48 31.45 62.11
C PHE A 224 57.19 30.91 61.49
N ARG A 225 56.10 31.67 61.59
CA ARG A 225 54.78 31.30 61.05
C ARG A 225 54.45 31.95 59.70
N SER A 226 55.31 32.86 59.23
CA SER A 226 55.18 33.55 57.94
C SER A 226 55.05 32.62 56.70
N PRO A 227 55.70 31.43 56.60
CA PRO A 227 55.52 30.58 55.43
C PRO A 227 54.11 30.00 55.36
N PHE A 228 53.49 29.71 56.51
CA PHE A 228 52.12 29.19 56.58
C PHE A 228 51.09 30.26 56.22
N LEU A 229 51.29 31.51 56.68
CA LEU A 229 50.47 32.64 56.28
C LEU A 229 50.57 32.92 54.77
N ALA A 230 51.79 32.94 54.24
CA ALA A 230 52.03 33.12 52.81
C ALA A 230 51.34 32.02 51.98
N PHE A 231 51.41 30.76 52.42
CA PHE A 231 50.75 29.64 51.77
C PHE A 231 49.21 29.74 51.83
N ALA A 232 48.65 30.17 52.97
CA ALA A 232 47.21 30.38 53.11
C ALA A 232 46.70 31.54 52.25
N VAL A 233 47.44 32.65 52.16
CA VAL A 233 47.12 33.77 51.26
C VAL A 233 47.19 33.32 49.80
N TRP A 234 48.20 32.53 49.44
CA TRP A 234 48.32 31.95 48.10
C TRP A 234 47.13 31.05 47.75
N LEU A 235 46.71 30.16 48.66
CA LEU A 235 45.51 29.33 48.48
C LEU A 235 44.22 30.17 48.38
N GLY A 236 44.09 31.24 49.16
CA GLY A 236 42.96 32.16 49.08
C GLY A 236 42.85 32.84 47.71
N VAL A 237 43.97 33.31 47.16
CA VAL A 237 44.04 33.87 45.80
C VAL A 237 43.74 32.80 44.75
N PHE A 238 44.29 31.59 44.91
CA PHE A 238 44.04 30.47 44.01
C PHE A 238 42.55 30.09 43.95
N PHE A 239 41.88 29.94 45.10
CA PHE A 239 40.44 29.66 45.15
C PHE A 239 39.60 30.83 44.61
N GLY A 240 40.02 32.07 44.86
CA GLY A 240 39.39 33.26 44.29
C GLY A 240 39.43 33.27 42.75
N ASN A 241 40.60 32.99 42.17
CA ASN A 241 40.77 32.92 40.72
C ASN A 241 39.93 31.77 40.11
N ARG A 242 39.97 30.58 40.72
CA ARG A 242 39.20 29.42 40.23
C ARG A 242 37.69 29.63 40.29
N ARG A 243 37.21 30.35 41.30
CA ARG A 243 35.81 30.78 41.41
C ARG A 243 35.44 31.79 40.32
N ALA A 244 36.31 32.76 40.05
CA ALA A 244 36.09 33.77 39.01
C ALA A 244 36.04 33.12 37.61
N GLU A 245 36.94 32.18 37.32
CA GLU A 245 36.91 31.37 36.09
C GLU A 245 35.60 30.58 35.94
N SER A 246 35.16 29.90 37.00
CA SER A 246 33.93 29.10 36.97
C SER A 246 32.69 29.97 36.73
N LYS A 247 32.61 31.16 37.35
CA LYS A 247 31.51 32.10 37.13
C LYS A 247 31.48 32.64 35.69
N LYS A 248 32.65 32.94 35.14
CA LYS A 248 32.79 33.42 33.77
C LYS A 248 32.36 32.35 32.75
N LEU A 249 32.73 31.10 33.00
CA LEU A 249 32.25 29.96 32.22
C LEU A 249 30.73 29.81 32.35
N GLU A 250 30.18 29.88 33.55
CA GLU A 250 28.73 29.84 33.80
C GLU A 250 27.99 30.91 32.97
N GLU A 251 28.45 32.16 32.99
CA GLU A 251 27.85 33.26 32.22
C GLU A 251 27.92 33.01 30.70
N SER A 252 29.04 32.50 30.19
CA SER A 252 29.21 32.19 28.78
C SER A 252 28.27 31.07 28.31
N TYR A 253 28.13 29.99 29.09
CA TYR A 253 27.24 28.89 28.76
C TYR A 253 25.77 29.26 28.94
N LYS A 254 25.45 30.11 29.92
CA LYS A 254 24.10 30.67 30.08
C LYS A 254 23.71 31.53 28.88
N HIS A 255 24.65 32.32 28.35
CA HIS A 255 24.43 33.06 27.12
C HIS A 255 24.16 32.11 25.94
N LYS A 256 24.97 31.06 25.78
CA LYS A 256 24.79 30.04 24.73
C LYS A 256 23.46 29.28 24.86
N GLU A 257 23.05 28.93 26.07
CA GLU A 257 21.75 28.32 26.37
C GLU A 257 20.59 29.22 25.94
N VAL A 258 20.63 30.51 26.33
CA VAL A 258 19.60 31.48 25.96
C VAL A 258 19.54 31.66 24.45
N MET A 259 20.69 31.82 23.78
CA MET A 259 20.73 31.97 22.33
C MET A 259 20.18 30.73 21.60
N ALA A 260 20.52 29.52 22.07
CA ALA A 260 19.98 28.28 21.50
C ALA A 260 18.47 28.15 21.71
N ARG A 261 17.94 28.52 22.88
CA ARG A 261 16.48 28.53 23.13
C ARG A 261 15.76 29.58 22.29
N SER A 262 16.32 30.77 22.16
CA SER A 262 15.77 31.83 21.32
C SER A 262 15.76 31.45 19.83
N PHE A 263 16.76 30.69 19.37
CA PHE A 263 16.79 30.17 18.00
C PHE A 263 15.59 29.26 17.69
N VAL A 264 15.22 28.37 18.62
CA VAL A 264 14.00 27.54 18.48
C VAL A 264 12.75 28.42 18.41
N GLY A 265 12.67 29.45 19.24
CA GLY A 265 11.56 30.41 19.22
C GLY A 265 11.44 31.15 17.88
N TYR A 266 12.55 31.68 17.36
CA TYR A 266 12.55 32.38 16.07
C TYR A 266 12.29 31.47 14.88
N LYS A 267 12.78 30.23 14.93
CA LYS A 267 12.44 29.22 13.91
C LYS A 267 10.93 28.95 13.87
N ARG A 268 10.30 28.81 15.04
CA ARG A 268 8.83 28.63 15.13
C ARG A 268 8.07 29.85 14.61
N THR A 269 8.57 31.06 14.85
CA THR A 269 7.98 32.30 14.31
C THR A 269 8.17 32.44 12.80
N LEU A 270 9.28 31.95 12.24
CA LEU A 270 9.51 31.88 10.79
C LEU A 270 8.52 30.95 10.09
N GLU A 271 8.20 29.81 10.72
CA GLU A 271 7.23 28.84 10.18
C GLU A 271 5.79 29.40 10.18
N GLU A 272 5.50 30.43 11.00
CA GLU A 272 4.18 31.04 11.14
C GLU A 272 3.95 32.29 10.25
N ILE A 273 4.98 32.86 9.59
CA ILE A 273 4.89 34.14 8.83
C ILE A 273 5.31 33.96 7.36
N ASP A 274 4.45 34.37 6.41
CA ASP A 274 4.56 33.97 4.99
C ASP A 274 5.47 34.82 4.09
N ASP A 275 5.75 36.13 4.30
CA ASP A 275 6.45 36.84 3.18
C ASP A 275 7.21 38.18 3.39
N LYS A 276 7.36 38.77 4.60
CA LYS A 276 8.07 40.08 4.72
C LYS A 276 9.05 40.27 5.88
N ASP A 277 8.87 39.58 7.00
CA ASP A 277 9.78 39.69 8.17
C ASP A 277 10.88 38.61 8.19
N ASP A 278 10.83 37.68 7.23
CA ASP A 278 11.73 36.52 7.09
C ASP A 278 13.20 36.94 6.94
N ALA A 279 13.50 38.01 6.21
CA ALA A 279 14.88 38.46 5.98
C ALA A 279 15.57 38.95 7.26
N LEU A 280 14.88 39.78 8.06
CA LEU A 280 15.40 40.27 9.34
C LEU A 280 15.49 39.14 10.37
N LEU A 281 14.51 38.25 10.41
CA LEU A 281 14.48 37.11 11.34
C LEU A 281 15.60 36.10 11.00
N LYS A 282 15.84 35.82 9.72
CA LYS A 282 16.99 35.04 9.24
C LYS A 282 18.33 35.70 9.59
N GLU A 283 18.43 37.03 9.49
CA GLU A 283 19.63 37.76 9.91
C GLU A 283 19.86 37.63 11.43
N HIS A 284 18.83 37.78 12.24
CA HIS A 284 18.90 37.57 13.69
C HIS A 284 19.30 36.14 14.06
N MET A 285 18.72 35.13 13.41
CA MET A 285 19.09 33.71 13.61
C MET A 285 20.53 33.41 13.20
N LYS A 286 21.01 34.01 12.11
CA LYS A 286 22.43 33.92 11.70
C LYS A 286 23.36 34.55 12.73
N ASN A 287 22.96 35.69 13.31
CA ASN A 287 23.70 36.35 14.39
C ASN A 287 23.70 35.50 15.68
N LEU A 288 22.59 34.83 16.02
CA LEU A 288 22.54 33.86 17.12
C LEU A 288 23.46 32.67 16.88
N LEU A 289 23.45 32.09 15.68
CA LEU A 289 24.31 30.96 15.32
C LEU A 289 25.80 31.34 15.43
N LYS A 290 26.15 32.56 15.00
CA LYS A 290 27.50 33.11 15.12
C LYS A 290 27.90 33.28 16.59
N ALA A 291 27.00 33.77 17.45
CA ALA A 291 27.25 33.92 18.89
C ALA A 291 27.37 32.57 19.62
N ILE A 292 26.63 31.54 19.19
CA ILE A 292 26.75 30.17 19.74
C ILE A 292 28.09 29.53 19.32
N GLY A 293 28.52 29.75 18.08
CA GLY A 293 29.76 29.22 17.51
C GLY A 293 31.03 29.95 17.96
N GLU A 294 30.92 31.13 18.56
CA GLU A 294 32.05 31.86 19.13
C GLU A 294 32.60 31.10 20.35
N ASP A 295 33.92 30.88 20.37
CA ASP A 295 34.54 29.99 21.35
C ASP A 295 34.55 30.63 22.75
N SER A 296 33.99 29.93 23.74
CA SER A 296 34.01 30.37 25.14
C SER A 296 35.44 30.43 25.70
N SER A 297 36.39 29.72 25.07
CA SER A 297 37.80 29.70 25.44
C SER A 297 38.53 31.00 25.13
N THR A 298 38.09 31.76 24.12
CA THR A 298 38.72 33.04 23.75
C THR A 298 38.55 34.08 24.86
N PHE A 299 37.45 34.00 25.61
CA PHE A 299 37.25 34.80 26.80
C PHE A 299 38.20 34.38 27.94
N LEU A 300 38.54 33.09 28.07
CA LEU A 300 39.48 32.60 29.08
C LEU A 300 40.93 33.03 28.80
N ASP A 301 41.34 33.03 27.53
CA ASP A 301 42.75 33.21 27.13
C ASP A 301 43.23 34.67 27.13
N SER A 302 42.33 35.66 27.13
CA SER A 302 42.70 37.08 27.04
C SER A 302 43.41 37.65 28.29
N LYS A 303 43.37 36.97 29.44
CA LYS A 303 44.13 37.37 30.64
C LYS A 303 44.58 36.12 31.40
N GLY A 304 45.60 35.46 30.85
CA GLY A 304 46.33 34.39 31.53
C GLY A 304 46.63 34.74 33.00
N GLU A 305 46.43 33.74 33.84
CA GLU A 305 46.67 33.68 35.30
C GLU A 305 47.43 34.89 35.87
N LYS A 306 46.71 35.81 36.49
CA LYS A 306 47.33 36.92 37.22
C LYS A 306 47.84 36.42 38.56
N TYR A 307 49.15 36.22 38.67
CA TYR A 307 49.81 35.97 39.95
C TYR A 307 49.63 37.18 40.89
N PRO A 308 49.42 36.96 42.20
CA PRO A 308 49.17 38.04 43.17
C PRO A 308 50.29 39.07 43.23
N LEU A 309 51.53 38.72 42.85
CA LEU A 309 52.68 39.63 42.81
C LEU A 309 52.69 40.59 41.61
N TRP A 310 51.92 40.31 40.56
CA TRP A 310 51.94 41.11 39.34
C TRP A 310 51.16 42.44 39.48
N ASP A 311 50.12 42.46 40.31
CA ASP A 311 49.38 43.70 40.62
C ASP A 311 50.16 44.65 41.54
N PHE A 312 51.02 44.13 42.43
CA PHE A 312 51.88 44.95 43.29
C PHE A 312 52.91 45.75 42.48
N SER A 313 53.57 45.12 41.50
CA SER A 313 54.55 45.79 40.63
C SER A 313 53.92 46.90 39.76
N ARG A 314 52.64 46.75 39.39
CA ARG A 314 51.93 47.74 38.58
C ARG A 314 51.42 48.92 39.41
N LYS A 315 51.02 48.69 40.68
CA LYS A 315 50.60 49.74 41.60
C LYS A 315 51.77 50.61 42.09
N GLU A 316 52.98 50.05 42.14
CA GLU A 316 54.20 50.84 42.35
C GLU A 316 54.61 51.63 41.10
N LYS A 317 54.53 51.02 39.90
CA LYS A 317 54.78 51.74 38.64
C LYS A 317 53.80 52.89 38.40
N SER A 318 52.53 52.76 38.80
CA SER A 318 51.57 53.88 38.68
C SER A 318 51.84 55.01 39.70
N LYS A 319 52.47 54.71 40.85
CA LYS A 319 52.87 55.70 41.85
C LYS A 319 54.20 56.37 41.53
N SER A 320 55.12 55.70 40.83
CA SER A 320 56.37 56.31 40.36
C SER A 320 56.16 57.24 39.17
N VAL A 321 55.17 56.94 38.32
CA VAL A 321 54.78 57.81 37.20
C VAL A 321 54.06 59.08 37.68
N SER A 322 53.28 59.00 38.77
CA SER A 322 52.62 60.19 39.33
C SER A 322 53.57 61.12 40.12
N LYS A 323 54.72 60.63 40.59
CA LYS A 323 55.74 61.47 41.28
C LYS A 323 56.73 62.17 40.33
N GLN A 324 56.82 61.75 39.07
CA GLN A 324 57.64 62.43 38.05
C GLN A 324 56.88 63.55 37.32
N GLN A 325 55.63 63.82 37.69
CA GLN A 325 54.82 64.90 37.12
C GLN A 325 54.57 66.05 38.12
N GLU A 326 55.19 66.04 39.30
CA GLU A 326 55.05 67.07 40.35
C GLU A 326 56.37 67.70 40.83
N GLU A 327 57.50 67.49 40.12
CA GLU A 327 58.75 68.27 40.29
C GLU A 327 59.14 69.00 39.00
#